data_AF-A0A533Y0T7-F1
#
_entry.id   AF-A0A533Y0T7-F1
#
_cell.length_a   1.000
_cell.length_b   1.000
_cell.length_c   1.000
_cell.angle_alpha   90.00
_cell.angle_beta   90.00
_cell.angle_gamma   90.00
#
_symmetry.space_group_name_H-M   'P 1'
#
loop_
_entity.id
_entity.type
_entity.pdbx_description
1 polymer ?
#
loop_
_entity_poly.entity_id
_entity_poly.type
_entity_poly.pdbx_seq_one_letter_code
_entity_poly.pdbx_strand_id
1 'polypeptide(L)'
;MDPSNELCHACGATGGPLMKFSLGKDFFGRPYDRLSPSSDQSPKWYCEACSMHKNLQRDFRDIRAEYDKLSAGQGSELAKGDELRRASVRLREIMTILDAAQGQSPLLAGDDVRLLMGRLNTATMPA
;
A
#
# COMPACT_ATOMS: atom_id res chain seq x y z
N MET A 1 -13.46 22.37 16.91
CA MET A 1 -12.64 21.57 15.97
C MET A 1 -11.74 20.70 16.82
N ASP A 2 -11.65 19.41 16.52
CA ASP A 2 -10.83 18.45 17.29
C ASP A 2 -9.34 18.71 16.96
N PRO A 3 -8.47 19.01 17.95
CA PRO A 3 -7.07 19.35 17.72
C PRO A 3 -6.25 18.21 17.09
N SER A 4 -6.76 16.97 17.13
CA SER A 4 -6.17 15.83 16.43
C SER A 4 -6.25 15.94 14.89
N ASN A 5 -7.09 16.84 14.36
CA ASN A 5 -7.18 17.13 12.92
C ASN A 5 -6.12 18.11 12.42
N GLU A 6 -5.19 18.55 13.27
CA GLU A 6 -4.09 19.46 12.89
C GLU A 6 -2.72 18.76 12.79
N LEU A 7 -2.69 17.46 13.13
CA LEU A 7 -1.49 16.63 13.13
C LEU A 7 -1.57 15.52 12.07
N CYS A 8 -0.47 15.30 11.35
CA CYS A 8 -0.33 14.12 10.50
C CYS A 8 -0.37 12.85 11.35
N HIS A 9 -1.32 11.95 11.09
CA HIS A 9 -1.50 10.71 11.85
C HIS A 9 -0.37 9.68 11.67
N ALA A 10 0.56 9.89 10.73
CA ALA A 10 1.71 9.01 10.51
C ALA A 10 3.01 9.55 11.13
N CYS A 11 3.30 10.84 10.97
CA CYS A 11 4.58 11.42 11.39
C CYS A 11 4.46 12.48 12.49
N GLY A 12 3.25 12.85 12.92
CA GLY A 12 3.03 13.87 13.93
C GLY A 12 3.36 15.30 13.50
N ALA A 13 3.65 15.55 12.22
CA ALA A 13 3.89 16.90 11.71
C ALA A 13 2.66 17.80 11.90
N THR A 14 2.88 19.04 12.36
CA THR A 14 1.88 20.09 12.59
C THR A 14 2.00 21.22 11.57
N GLY A 15 0.96 22.06 11.48
CA GLY A 15 1.03 23.36 10.82
C GLY A 15 1.05 23.36 9.28
N GLY A 16 0.87 22.20 8.65
CA GLY A 16 0.77 22.04 7.20
C GLY A 16 -0.60 21.50 6.76
N PRO A 17 -0.94 21.61 5.46
CA PRO A 17 -2.19 21.07 4.93
C PRO A 17 -2.23 19.55 5.11
N LEU A 18 -3.37 19.04 5.60
CA LEU A 18 -3.62 17.61 5.76
C LEU A 18 -4.70 17.14 4.80
N MET A 19 -4.50 15.94 4.27
CA MET A 19 -5.41 15.31 3.33
C MET A 19 -6.10 14.13 3.98
N LYS A 20 -7.43 14.03 3.78
CA LYS A 20 -8.20 12.86 4.18
C LYS A 20 -7.81 11.67 3.33
N PHE A 21 -7.39 10.59 3.97
CA PHE A 21 -7.10 9.35 3.26
C PHE A 21 -8.38 8.65 2.82
N SER A 22 -8.55 8.46 1.51
CA SER A 22 -9.71 7.79 0.92
C SER A 22 -9.35 6.39 0.41
N LEU A 23 -10.12 5.38 0.82
CA LEU A 23 -9.86 3.98 0.47
C LEU A 23 -10.11 3.66 -1.01
N GLY A 24 -11.08 4.30 -1.67
CA GLY A 24 -11.27 4.17 -3.13
C GLY A 24 -11.37 2.72 -3.60
N LYS A 25 -10.51 2.34 -4.55
CA LYS A 25 -10.33 0.98 -5.06
C LYS A 25 -8.96 0.43 -4.64
N ASP A 26 -8.86 -0.89 -4.56
CA ASP A 26 -7.59 -1.59 -4.35
C ASP A 26 -6.73 -1.57 -5.62
N PHE A 27 -5.50 -2.08 -5.51
CA PHE A 27 -4.58 -2.16 -6.64
C PHE A 27 -5.19 -2.85 -7.88
N PHE A 28 -6.01 -3.88 -7.68
CA PHE A 28 -6.66 -4.68 -8.73
C PHE A 28 -7.97 -4.06 -9.25
N GLY A 29 -8.32 -2.85 -8.81
CA GLY A 29 -9.51 -2.12 -9.27
C GLY A 29 -10.82 -2.56 -8.59
N ARG A 30 -10.75 -3.42 -7.58
CA ARG A 30 -11.90 -3.83 -6.77
C ARG A 30 -12.24 -2.70 -5.80
N PRO A 31 -13.53 -2.38 -5.58
CA PRO A 31 -13.88 -1.44 -4.53
C PRO A 31 -13.43 -2.02 -3.19
N TYR A 32 -12.85 -1.19 -2.32
CA TYR A 32 -12.72 -1.61 -0.93
C TYR A 32 -14.11 -1.86 -0.36
N ASP A 33 -14.27 -2.97 0.36
CA ASP A 33 -15.49 -3.22 1.10
C ASP A 33 -15.61 -2.16 2.20
N ARG A 34 -16.32 -1.09 1.88
CA ARG A 34 -16.59 0.06 2.76
C ARG A 34 -17.62 -0.28 3.84
N LEU A 35 -18.07 -1.54 3.93
CA LEU A 35 -19.21 -1.92 4.78
C LEU A 35 -18.86 -2.19 6.24
N SER A 36 -17.74 -1.68 6.77
CA SER A 36 -17.62 -1.48 8.22
C SER A 36 -17.89 0.00 8.56
N PRO A 37 -19.06 0.34 9.13
CA PRO A 37 -19.40 1.70 9.56
C PRO A 37 -18.35 2.34 10.49
N SER A 38 -17.48 1.55 11.10
CA SER A 38 -16.43 2.00 12.01
C SER A 38 -15.29 2.75 11.31
N SER A 39 -14.95 2.43 10.06
CA SER A 39 -13.83 3.08 9.36
C SER A 39 -14.16 4.52 8.93
N ASP A 40 -15.44 4.80 8.66
CA ASP A 40 -15.92 6.15 8.34
C ASP A 40 -16.11 7.03 9.61
N GLN A 41 -16.19 6.43 10.80
CA GLN A 41 -16.32 7.15 12.07
C GLN A 41 -15.02 7.81 12.55
N SER A 42 -13.86 7.36 12.06
CA SER A 42 -12.55 7.92 12.45
C SER A 42 -11.67 8.24 11.24
N PRO A 43 -11.96 9.32 10.49
CA PRO A 43 -11.15 9.70 9.33
C PRO A 43 -9.70 9.97 9.75
N LYS A 44 -8.74 9.37 9.02
CA LYS A 44 -7.31 9.60 9.23
C LYS A 44 -6.80 10.68 8.27
N TRP A 45 -5.98 11.57 8.80
CA TRP A 45 -5.45 12.73 8.09
C TRP A 45 -3.93 12.66 8.01
N TYR A 46 -3.38 12.91 6.83
CA TYR A 46 -1.94 12.79 6.57
C TYR A 46 -1.42 14.02 5.84
N CYS A 47 -0.18 14.42 6.12
CA CYS A 47 0.53 15.37 5.27
C CYS A 47 0.78 14.75 3.88
N GLU A 48 1.16 15.57 2.91
CA GLU A 48 1.35 15.14 1.52
C GLU A 48 2.28 13.92 1.38
N ALA A 49 3.48 13.99 1.95
CA ALA A 49 4.44 12.89 1.91
C ALA A 49 3.88 11.60 2.54
N CYS A 50 3.24 11.70 3.71
CA CYS A 50 2.66 10.53 4.38
C CYS A 50 1.44 9.97 3.64
N SER A 51 0.65 10.81 2.99
CA SER A 51 -0.47 10.37 2.14
C SER A 51 0.04 9.56 0.94
N MET A 52 1.12 10.02 0.30
CA MET A 52 1.79 9.30 -0.78
C MET A 52 2.32 7.95 -0.28
N HIS A 53 3.05 7.93 0.83
CA HIS A 53 3.54 6.66 1.42
C HIS A 53 2.41 5.72 1.84
N LYS A 54 1.27 6.26 2.28
CA LYS A 54 0.07 5.48 2.61
C LYS A 54 -0.55 4.84 1.36
N ASN A 55 -0.48 5.50 0.21
CA ASN A 55 -0.87 4.90 -1.07
C ASN A 55 0.07 3.75 -1.45
N LEU A 56 1.39 3.94 -1.32
CA LEU A 56 2.36 2.86 -1.60
C LEU A 56 2.16 1.65 -0.69
N GLN A 57 1.95 1.88 0.62
CA GLN A 57 1.65 0.82 1.59
C GLN A 57 0.41 0.03 1.19
N ARG A 58 -0.63 0.73 0.71
CA ARG A 58 -1.89 0.12 0.28
C ARG A 58 -1.66 -0.84 -0.88
N ASP A 59 -1.02 -0.36 -1.94
CA ASP A 59 -0.71 -1.17 -3.12
C ASP A 59 0.13 -2.40 -2.74
N PHE A 60 1.16 -2.19 -1.90
CA PHE A 60 1.99 -3.28 -1.37
C PHE A 60 1.15 -4.33 -0.63
N ARG A 61 0.25 -3.91 0.27
CA ARG A 61 -0.60 -4.83 1.04
C ARG A 61 -1.53 -5.61 0.13
N ASP A 62 -2.14 -4.95 -0.86
CA ASP A 62 -3.08 -5.59 -1.77
C ASP A 62 -2.37 -6.65 -2.62
N ILE A 63 -1.18 -6.33 -3.15
CA ILE A 63 -0.32 -7.29 -3.88
C ILE A 63 0.09 -8.45 -2.97
N ARG A 64 0.52 -8.16 -1.74
CA ARG A 64 0.91 -9.20 -0.76
C ARG A 64 -0.25 -10.16 -0.47
N ALA A 65 -1.45 -9.64 -0.25
CA ALA A 65 -2.62 -10.46 0.01
C ALA A 65 -2.95 -11.40 -1.16
N GLU A 66 -2.86 -10.92 -2.41
CA GLU A 66 -3.04 -11.79 -3.58
C GLU A 66 -1.88 -12.78 -3.77
N TYR A 67 -0.66 -12.44 -3.36
CA TYR A 67 0.47 -13.37 -3.36
C TYR A 67 0.27 -14.49 -2.35
N ASP A 68 -0.21 -14.16 -1.15
CA ASP A 68 -0.49 -15.15 -0.11
C ASP A 68 -1.58 -16.12 -0.58
N LYS A 69 -2.63 -15.64 -1.26
CA LYS A 69 -3.65 -16.49 -1.92
C LYS A 69 -3.03 -17.40 -2.98
N LEU A 70 -2.22 -16.84 -3.88
CA LEU A 70 -1.58 -17.59 -4.95
C LEU A 70 -0.70 -18.71 -4.38
N SER A 71 0.08 -18.40 -3.35
CA SER A 71 0.99 -19.34 -2.67
C SER A 71 0.22 -20.44 -1.94
N ALA A 72 -0.98 -20.16 -1.46
CA ALA A 72 -1.90 -21.12 -0.85
C ALA A 72 -2.73 -21.92 -1.88
N GLY A 73 -2.51 -21.73 -3.18
CA GLY A 73 -3.29 -22.38 -4.25
C GLY A 73 -4.73 -21.89 -4.35
N GLN A 74 -5.05 -20.72 -3.78
CA GLN A 74 -6.37 -20.10 -3.84
C GLN A 74 -6.51 -19.23 -5.10
N GLY A 75 -7.76 -18.89 -5.45
CA GLY A 75 -8.04 -17.93 -6.52
C GLY A 75 -7.38 -16.58 -6.23
N SER A 76 -6.47 -16.17 -7.10
CA SER A 76 -5.69 -14.94 -6.97
C SER A 76 -5.72 -14.12 -8.26
N GLU A 77 -5.80 -12.80 -8.13
CA GLU A 77 -5.64 -11.89 -9.27
C GLU A 77 -4.25 -12.00 -9.90
N LEU A 78 -3.23 -12.37 -9.12
CA LEU A 78 -1.87 -12.58 -9.61
C LEU A 78 -1.71 -13.84 -10.45
N ALA A 79 -2.72 -14.71 -10.53
CA ALA A 79 -2.74 -15.80 -11.50
C ALA A 79 -2.92 -15.28 -12.95
N LYS A 80 -3.39 -14.03 -13.12
CA LYS A 80 -3.50 -13.36 -14.42
C LYS A 80 -2.15 -12.74 -14.76
N GLY A 81 -1.55 -13.14 -15.88
CA GLY A 81 -0.19 -12.71 -16.26
C GLY A 81 0.00 -11.20 -16.35
N ASP A 82 -1.03 -10.46 -16.79
CA ASP A 82 -1.00 -8.99 -16.86
C ASP A 82 -0.98 -8.34 -15.47
N GLU A 83 -1.80 -8.84 -14.54
CA GLU A 83 -1.85 -8.36 -13.16
C GLU A 83 -0.56 -8.64 -12.40
N LEU A 84 0.01 -9.82 -12.63
CA LEU A 84 1.30 -10.21 -12.08
C LEU A 84 2.42 -9.28 -12.57
N ARG A 85 2.49 -9.03 -13.89
CA ARG A 85 3.46 -8.09 -14.47
C ARG A 85 3.26 -6.67 -13.93
N ARG A 86 2.02 -6.22 -13.79
CA ARG A 86 1.68 -4.91 -13.22
C ARG A 86 2.12 -4.81 -11.75
N ALA A 87 1.90 -5.86 -10.95
CA ALA A 87 2.35 -5.95 -9.57
C ALA A 87 3.89 -5.90 -9.48
N SER A 88 4.61 -6.63 -10.33
CA SER A 88 6.08 -6.62 -10.37
C SER A 88 6.66 -5.26 -10.76
N VAL A 89 6.01 -4.53 -11.67
CA VAL A 89 6.37 -3.13 -11.97
C VAL A 89 6.10 -2.25 -10.74
N ARG A 90 4.92 -2.38 -10.13
CA ARG A 90 4.54 -1.55 -9.00
C ARG A 90 5.46 -1.70 -7.79
N LEU A 91 5.88 -2.92 -7.46
CA LEU A 91 6.82 -3.14 -6.35
C LEU A 91 8.19 -2.49 -6.60
N ARG A 92 8.67 -2.47 -7.86
CA ARG A 92 9.90 -1.77 -8.22
C ARG A 92 9.74 -0.25 -8.08
N GLU A 93 8.62 0.31 -8.53
CA GLU A 93 8.33 1.74 -8.35
C GLU A 93 8.28 2.12 -6.88
N ILE A 94 7.60 1.32 -6.04
CA ILE A 94 7.54 1.52 -4.59
C ILE A 94 8.96 1.56 -4.02
N MET A 95 9.80 0.58 -4.36
CA MET A 95 11.19 0.51 -3.88
C MET A 95 11.98 1.77 -4.28
N THR A 96 11.90 2.19 -5.55
CA THR A 96 12.57 3.41 -6.04
C THR A 96 12.11 4.66 -5.28
N ILE A 97 10.82 4.79 -5.00
CA ILE A 97 10.29 5.95 -4.26
C ILE A 97 10.76 5.92 -2.80
N LEU A 98 10.79 4.74 -2.17
CA LEU A 98 11.30 4.60 -0.80
C LEU A 98 12.81 4.92 -0.71
N ASP A 99 13.60 4.49 -1.68
CA ASP A 99 15.05 4.79 -1.72
C ASP A 99 15.34 6.27 -1.99
N ALA A 100 14.47 6.95 -2.74
CA ALA A 100 14.59 8.38 -3.01
C ALA A 100 14.14 9.27 -1.85
N ALA A 101 13.37 8.73 -0.89
CA ALA A 101 12.89 9.49 0.26
C ALA A 101 14.06 9.78 1.24
N GLN A 102 14.14 11.02 1.75
CA GLN A 102 15.18 11.45 2.70
C GLN A 102 14.93 10.93 4.14
N GLY A 103 14.62 9.64 4.28
CA GLY A 103 14.33 8.98 5.56
C GLY A 103 13.51 7.71 5.38
N GLN A 104 13.53 6.83 6.39
CA GLN A 104 12.73 5.62 6.38
C GLN A 104 11.24 5.97 6.45
N SER A 105 10.44 5.36 5.58
CA SER A 105 8.98 5.51 5.63
C SER A 105 8.43 4.87 6.92
N PRO A 106 7.69 5.60 7.76
CA PRO A 106 7.08 5.04 8.97
C PRO A 106 5.91 4.09 8.65
N LEU A 107 5.49 4.01 7.38
CA LEU A 107 4.31 3.26 6.95
C LEU A 107 4.64 1.99 6.16
N LEU A 108 5.85 1.88 5.62
CA LEU A 108 6.25 0.77 4.75
C LEU A 108 7.76 0.56 4.82
N ALA A 109 8.20 -0.63 5.24
CA ALA A 109 9.62 -0.98 5.28
C ALA A 109 10.11 -1.43 3.90
N GLY A 110 11.27 -0.93 3.46
CA GLY A 110 11.87 -1.32 2.18
C GLY A 110 12.26 -2.81 2.12
N ASP A 111 12.63 -3.42 3.25
CA ASP A 111 12.95 -4.85 3.33
C ASP A 111 11.75 -5.74 3.03
N ASP A 112 10.55 -5.35 3.48
CA ASP A 112 9.31 -6.07 3.18
C ASP A 112 9.00 -6.03 1.67
N VAL A 113 9.25 -4.88 1.03
CA VAL A 113 9.08 -4.71 -0.42
C VAL A 113 10.06 -5.60 -1.18
N ARG A 114 11.35 -5.58 -0.80
CA ARG A 114 12.39 -6.45 -1.39
C ARG A 114 12.04 -7.93 -1.25
N LEU A 115 11.58 -8.34 -0.06
CA LEU A 115 11.20 -9.72 0.20
C LEU A 115 10.05 -10.17 -0.73
N LEU A 116 9.01 -9.35 -0.86
CA LEU A 116 7.88 -9.67 -1.73
C LEU A 116 8.27 -9.69 -3.20
N MET A 117 9.14 -8.78 -3.65
CA MET A 117 9.70 -8.81 -5.01
C MET A 117 10.42 -10.13 -5.31
N GLY A 118 11.29 -10.59 -4.40
CA GLY A 118 12.00 -11.86 -4.56
C GLY A 118 11.05 -13.05 -4.66
N ARG A 119 10.05 -13.08 -3.76
CA ARG A 119 9.01 -14.10 -3.72
C ARG A 119 8.16 -14.16 -5.00
N LEU A 120 7.77 -12.99 -5.51
CA LEU A 120 6.97 -12.89 -6.73
C LEU A 120 7.74 -13.43 -7.95
N ASN A 121 9.04 -13.13 -8.04
CA ASN A 121 9.90 -13.67 -9.10
C ASN A 121 10.03 -15.20 -9.03
N THR A 122 10.13 -15.77 -7.83
CA THR A 122 10.18 -17.24 -7.67
C THR A 122 8.88 -17.94 -8.03
N ALA A 123 7.72 -17.29 -7.82
CA ALA A 123 6.42 -17.85 -8.18
C ALA A 123 6.16 -17.89 -9.70
N THR A 124 6.95 -17.15 -10.49
CA THR A 124 6.81 -17.07 -11.95
C THR A 124 7.67 -18.05 -12.75
N MET A 125 8.55 -18.80 -12.10
CA MET A 125 9.35 -19.81 -12.78
C MET A 125 8.59 -21.14 -12.78
N PRO A 126 8.27 -21.73 -13.95
CA PRO A 126 7.76 -23.10 -13.99
C PRO A 126 8.83 -24.05 -13.45
N ALA A 127 8.41 -25.01 -12.62
CA ALA A 127 9.25 -26.09 -12.12
C ALA A 127 9.68 -27.04 -13.24
#